data_AF-A0A967HFH3-F1
#
_entry.id   AF-A0A967HFH3-F1
#
_cell.length_a   1.000
_cell.length_b   1.000
_cell.length_c   1.000
_cell.angle_alpha   90.00
_cell.angle_beta   90.00
_cell.angle_gamma   90.00
#
_symmetry.space_group_name_H-M   'P 1'
#
loop_
_entity.id
_entity.type
_entity.pdbx_description
1 polymer ?
#
loop_
_entity_poly.entity_id
_entity_poly.type
_entity_poly.pdbx_seq_one_letter_code
_entity_poly.pdbx_strand_id
1 'polypeptide(L)'
;STSHLRGALGLVLFSGEEAEKRLSALSGGEAARLVFCRLALERPNVLVLDEPTNHLDLEAIEALVEGLEAYDGTLIFVSHDRWFVGRLADRIVEITADGIRDYRGTYEEYVHWCGDDHLDVDTVLEKERKKGRKAGASKSAGASKSTGEPTEGRDSGGGAPSRPSRNPFRLRQRRDEIEARIDAVETRLVAIAETFADPTLYAAGRVDEVRALEAERENLQRELEHLMGEWEGVERELQSVE
;
A
#
# COMPACT_ATOMS: atom_id res chain seq x y z
N SER A 1 8.34 -34.56 4.93
CA SER A 1 8.21 -35.42 3.73
C SER A 1 7.42 -34.66 2.69
N THR A 2 7.83 -34.65 1.42
CA THR A 2 7.17 -33.92 0.31
C THR A 2 5.69 -34.29 0.14
N SER A 3 5.31 -35.51 0.53
CA SER A 3 3.91 -35.95 0.55
C SER A 3 3.05 -35.25 1.61
N HIS A 4 3.63 -34.85 2.76
CA HIS A 4 2.92 -34.06 3.78
C HIS A 4 2.70 -32.62 3.33
N LEU A 5 3.69 -32.01 2.65
CA LEU A 5 3.59 -30.65 2.13
C LEU A 5 2.52 -30.55 1.03
N ARG A 6 2.49 -31.53 0.11
CA ARG A 6 1.44 -31.65 -0.93
C ARG A 6 0.06 -31.91 -0.33
N GLY A 7 -0.02 -32.65 0.79
CA GLY A 7 -1.26 -32.83 1.54
C GLY A 7 -1.77 -31.53 2.16
N ALA A 8 -0.88 -30.72 2.75
CA ALA A 8 -1.22 -29.42 3.32
C ALA A 8 -1.62 -28.40 2.24
N LEU A 9 -0.91 -28.36 1.11
CA LEU A 9 -1.28 -27.55 -0.05
C LEU A 9 -2.64 -27.96 -0.62
N GLY A 10 -2.93 -29.27 -0.66
CA GLY A 10 -4.24 -29.78 -1.07
C GLY A 10 -5.40 -29.35 -0.16
N LEU A 11 -5.15 -29.09 1.14
CA LEU A 11 -6.17 -28.57 2.07
C LEU A 11 -6.51 -27.10 1.81
N VAL A 12 -5.59 -26.33 1.23
CA VAL A 12 -5.81 -24.93 0.83
C VAL A 12 -6.15 -24.80 -0.67
N LEU A 13 -6.64 -25.88 -1.27
CA LEU A 13 -7.06 -25.98 -2.68
C LEU A 13 -5.93 -25.79 -3.71
N PHE A 14 -4.66 -25.82 -3.30
CA PHE A 14 -3.54 -25.87 -4.24
C PHE A 14 -3.34 -27.31 -4.71
N SER A 15 -3.72 -27.60 -5.95
CA SER A 15 -3.64 -28.95 -6.52
C SER A 15 -2.89 -28.99 -7.86
N GLY A 16 -2.24 -30.12 -8.16
CA GLY A 16 -1.58 -30.33 -9.46
C GLY A 16 -0.52 -29.27 -9.81
N GLU A 17 -0.67 -28.62 -10.96
CA GLU A 17 0.23 -27.57 -11.48
C GLU A 17 0.18 -26.27 -10.67
N GLU A 18 -0.88 -26.01 -9.90
CA GLU A 18 -1.00 -24.78 -9.08
C GLU A 18 0.04 -24.73 -7.95
N ALA A 19 0.44 -25.89 -7.42
CA ALA A 19 1.49 -25.99 -6.42
C ALA A 19 2.90 -25.72 -6.99
N GLU A 20 3.04 -25.70 -8.32
CA GLU A 20 4.30 -25.41 -9.03
C GLU A 20 4.32 -24.00 -9.65
N LYS A 21 3.22 -23.24 -9.55
CA LYS A 21 3.17 -21.83 -9.97
C LYS A 21 4.20 -21.02 -9.18
N ARG A 22 4.85 -20.07 -9.86
CA ARG A 22 5.69 -19.07 -9.20
C ARG A 22 4.83 -18.16 -8.33
N LEU A 23 5.34 -17.74 -7.17
CA LEU A 23 4.65 -16.85 -6.23
C LEU A 23 4.12 -15.57 -6.91
N SER A 24 4.83 -15.07 -7.93
CA SER A 24 4.47 -13.90 -8.72
C SER A 24 3.25 -14.08 -9.64
N ALA A 25 2.76 -15.30 -9.82
CA ALA A 25 1.62 -15.62 -10.69
C ALA A 25 0.36 -16.00 -9.89
N LEU A 26 0.40 -15.86 -8.56
CA LEU A 26 -0.72 -16.14 -7.68
C LEU A 26 -1.63 -14.93 -7.57
N SER A 27 -2.95 -15.15 -7.58
CA SER A 27 -3.92 -14.11 -7.20
C SER A 27 -3.77 -13.78 -5.70
N GLY A 28 -4.29 -12.63 -5.27
CA GLY A 28 -4.24 -12.22 -3.86
C GLY A 28 -4.80 -13.29 -2.92
N GLY A 29 -5.94 -13.90 -3.30
CA GLY A 29 -6.56 -14.98 -2.53
C GLY A 29 -5.76 -16.29 -2.54
N GLU A 30 -5.03 -16.59 -3.62
CA GLU A 30 -4.08 -17.72 -3.67
C GLU A 30 -2.87 -17.47 -2.74
N ALA A 31 -2.35 -16.24 -2.68
CA ALA A 31 -1.25 -15.87 -1.79
C ALA A 31 -1.64 -15.96 -0.31
N ALA A 32 -2.83 -15.47 0.07
CA ALA A 32 -3.35 -15.57 1.43
C ALA A 32 -3.49 -17.04 1.88
N ARG A 33 -4.06 -17.90 1.02
CA ARG A 33 -4.17 -19.34 1.27
C ARG A 33 -2.81 -20.03 1.46
N LEU A 34 -1.79 -19.62 0.72
CA LEU A 34 -0.43 -20.15 0.88
C LEU A 34 0.19 -19.74 2.22
N VAL A 35 -0.05 -18.50 2.67
CA VAL A 35 0.36 -18.04 4.00
C VAL A 35 -0.30 -18.89 5.08
N PHE A 36 -1.61 -19.17 4.99
CA PHE A 36 -2.29 -20.07 5.93
C PHE A 36 -1.75 -21.48 5.92
N CYS A 37 -1.45 -22.02 4.74
CA CYS A 37 -0.83 -23.35 4.63
C CYS A 37 0.52 -23.39 5.35
N ARG A 38 1.32 -22.33 5.21
CA ARG A 38 2.58 -22.19 5.93
C ARG A 38 2.38 -22.07 7.43
N LEU A 39 1.45 -21.24 7.89
CA LEU A 39 1.13 -21.08 9.32
C LEU A 39 0.61 -22.39 9.94
N ALA A 40 -0.22 -23.14 9.22
CA ALA A 40 -0.72 -24.44 9.66
C ALA A 40 0.39 -25.49 9.77
N LEU A 41 1.40 -25.41 8.91
CA LEU A 41 2.57 -26.31 8.94
C LEU A 41 3.58 -25.94 10.02
N GLU A 42 3.87 -24.65 10.18
CA GLU A 42 4.86 -24.15 11.14
C GLU A 42 4.28 -24.09 12.57
N ARG A 43 2.96 -23.99 12.71
CA ARG A 43 2.21 -23.83 13.97
C ARG A 43 2.90 -22.86 14.94
N PRO A 44 3.19 -21.61 14.51
CA PRO A 44 3.83 -20.65 15.38
C PRO A 44 2.94 -20.33 16.59
N ASN A 45 3.55 -19.95 17.70
CA ASN A 45 2.82 -19.48 18.88
C ASN A 45 2.49 -17.99 18.78
N VAL A 46 3.29 -17.23 18.02
CA VAL A 46 3.18 -15.79 17.83
C VAL A 46 3.40 -15.47 16.35
N LEU A 47 2.49 -14.71 15.76
CA LEU A 47 2.57 -14.20 14.40
C LEU A 47 2.69 -12.68 14.44
N VAL A 48 3.64 -12.13 13.69
CA VAL A 48 3.85 -10.68 13.56
C VAL A 48 3.64 -10.28 12.10
N LEU A 49 2.70 -9.37 11.84
CA LEU A 49 2.35 -8.89 10.51
C LEU A 49 2.53 -7.38 10.41
N ASP A 50 3.21 -6.92 9.37
CA ASP A 50 3.36 -5.50 9.08
C ASP A 50 2.62 -5.17 7.78
N GLU A 51 1.61 -4.31 7.88
CA GLU A 51 0.70 -3.91 6.79
C GLU A 51 0.19 -5.07 5.93
N PRO A 52 -0.50 -6.05 6.52
CA PRO A 52 -0.87 -7.29 5.85
C PRO A 52 -1.94 -7.13 4.75
N THR A 53 -2.62 -5.99 4.70
CA THR A 53 -3.64 -5.67 3.69
C THR A 53 -3.03 -5.08 2.41
N ASN A 54 -1.75 -4.70 2.43
CA ASN A 54 -1.12 -4.03 1.30
C ASN A 54 -0.97 -4.99 0.10
N HIS A 55 -1.26 -4.51 -1.10
CA HIS A 55 -1.27 -5.30 -2.35
C HIS A 55 -2.28 -6.47 -2.39
N LEU A 56 -3.28 -6.49 -1.52
CA LEU A 56 -4.36 -7.48 -1.53
C LEU A 56 -5.66 -6.89 -2.11
N ASP A 57 -6.39 -7.70 -2.86
CA ASP A 57 -7.76 -7.39 -3.25
C ASP A 57 -8.73 -7.68 -2.08
N LEU A 58 -9.97 -7.21 -2.19
CA LEU A 58 -10.97 -7.34 -1.12
C LEU A 58 -11.23 -8.81 -0.75
N GLU A 59 -11.32 -9.70 -1.73
CA GLU A 59 -11.54 -11.14 -1.49
C GLU A 59 -10.36 -11.76 -0.72
N ALA A 60 -9.13 -11.37 -1.02
CA ALA A 60 -7.95 -11.81 -0.29
C ALA A 60 -7.90 -11.26 1.13
N ILE A 61 -8.31 -10.00 1.33
CA ILE A 61 -8.40 -9.39 2.67
C ILE A 61 -9.43 -10.14 3.53
N GLU A 62 -10.61 -10.45 2.98
CA GLU A 62 -11.64 -11.22 3.70
C GLU A 62 -11.13 -12.62 4.08
N ALA A 63 -10.54 -13.35 3.13
CA ALA A 63 -9.96 -14.66 3.39
C ALA A 63 -8.83 -14.61 4.43
N LEU A 64 -8.01 -13.55 4.40
CA LEU A 64 -6.96 -13.32 5.38
C LEU A 64 -7.53 -13.06 6.78
N VAL A 65 -8.60 -12.27 6.89
CA VAL A 65 -9.26 -12.05 8.17
C VAL A 65 -9.84 -13.34 8.71
N GLU A 66 -10.58 -14.11 7.90
CA GLU A 66 -11.19 -15.37 8.33
C GLU A 66 -10.15 -16.38 8.87
N GLY A 67 -9.02 -16.51 8.19
CA GLY A 67 -7.99 -17.45 8.64
C GLY A 67 -7.20 -16.93 9.85
N LEU A 68 -7.06 -15.62 10.02
CA LEU A 68 -6.44 -15.03 11.21
C LEU A 68 -7.37 -15.08 12.43
N GLU A 69 -8.69 -14.96 12.25
CA GLU A 69 -9.68 -15.18 13.33
C GLU A 69 -9.63 -16.61 13.88
N ALA A 70 -9.35 -17.59 13.02
CA ALA A 70 -9.27 -19.01 13.39
C ALA A 70 -7.89 -19.42 13.96
N TYR A 71 -6.93 -18.50 14.05
CA TYR A 71 -5.58 -18.81 14.51
C TYR A 71 -5.50 -18.86 16.04
N ASP A 72 -5.15 -20.03 16.59
CA ASP A 72 -5.08 -20.28 18.04
C ASP A 72 -3.89 -19.59 18.76
N GLY A 73 -3.00 -18.91 18.02
CA GLY A 73 -1.80 -18.26 18.57
C GLY A 73 -2.01 -16.78 18.88
N THR A 74 -0.94 -16.10 19.31
CA THR A 74 -0.95 -14.64 19.49
C THR A 74 -0.67 -13.94 18.15
N LEU A 75 -1.53 -13.00 17.77
CA LEU A 75 -1.33 -12.15 16.60
C LEU A 75 -0.90 -10.75 17.05
N ILE A 76 0.18 -10.24 16.47
CA ILE A 76 0.61 -8.84 16.58
C ILE A 76 0.63 -8.29 15.17
N PHE A 77 -0.13 -7.22 14.91
CA PHE A 77 -0.15 -6.64 13.59
C PHE A 77 -0.17 -5.11 13.63
N VAL A 78 0.37 -4.52 12.56
CA VAL A 78 0.29 -3.09 12.27
C VAL A 78 -0.53 -2.93 11.01
N SER A 79 -1.55 -2.08 11.05
CA SER A 79 -2.37 -1.77 9.88
C SER A 79 -2.97 -0.37 9.98
N HIS A 80 -3.04 0.31 8.85
CA HIS A 80 -3.82 1.55 8.69
C HIS A 80 -5.30 1.31 8.33
N ASP A 81 -5.71 0.06 8.08
CA ASP A 81 -7.08 -0.30 7.72
C ASP A 81 -7.97 -0.50 8.95
N ARG A 82 -8.94 0.40 9.13
CA ARG A 82 -9.94 0.35 10.20
C ARG A 82 -10.74 -0.94 10.22
N TRP A 83 -11.15 -1.42 9.06
CA TRP A 83 -12.00 -2.60 8.95
C TRP A 83 -11.22 -3.83 9.41
N PHE A 84 -9.97 -3.96 8.96
CA PHE A 84 -9.07 -5.02 9.38
C PHE A 84 -8.78 -4.99 10.89
N VAL A 85 -8.38 -3.81 11.41
CA VAL A 85 -8.08 -3.62 12.84
C VAL A 85 -9.32 -3.85 13.70
N GLY A 86 -10.47 -3.28 13.32
CA GLY A 86 -11.71 -3.43 14.08
C GLY A 86 -12.22 -4.86 14.12
N ARG A 87 -11.91 -5.65 13.10
CA ARG A 87 -12.35 -7.04 13.01
C ARG A 87 -11.48 -8.01 13.83
N LEU A 88 -10.16 -7.81 13.86
CA LEU A 88 -9.22 -8.73 14.49
C LEU A 88 -8.69 -8.29 15.86
N ALA A 89 -8.61 -6.99 16.14
CA ALA A 89 -7.93 -6.51 17.34
C ALA A 89 -8.82 -6.61 18.59
N ASP A 90 -8.31 -7.30 19.61
CA ASP A 90 -8.87 -7.36 20.97
C ASP A 90 -8.09 -6.51 21.99
N ARG A 91 -6.96 -5.93 21.55
CA ARG A 91 -6.09 -5.05 22.32
C ARG A 91 -5.41 -4.07 21.37
N ILE A 92 -5.46 -2.78 21.72
CA ILE A 92 -4.84 -1.69 20.97
C ILE A 92 -3.64 -1.18 21.75
N VAL A 93 -2.48 -1.20 21.10
CA VAL A 93 -1.26 -0.59 21.63
C VAL A 93 -0.94 0.63 20.78
N GLU A 94 -1.31 1.81 21.29
CA GLU A 94 -1.02 3.08 20.62
C GLU A 94 0.35 3.60 21.07
N ILE A 95 1.20 3.92 20.10
CA ILE A 95 2.51 4.54 20.35
C ILE A 95 2.37 6.05 20.15
N THR A 96 2.38 6.81 21.26
CA THR A 96 2.31 8.28 21.23
C THR A 96 3.65 8.92 21.59
N ALA A 97 3.80 10.22 21.31
CA ALA A 97 4.99 10.99 21.69
C ALA A 97 5.21 11.04 23.22
N ASP A 98 4.13 10.91 24.00
CA ASP A 98 4.17 10.95 25.47
C ASP A 98 4.34 9.56 26.10
N GLY A 99 4.37 8.50 25.28
CA GLY A 99 4.53 7.11 25.72
C GLY A 99 3.57 6.12 25.03
N ILE A 100 3.60 4.87 25.49
CA ILE A 100 2.72 3.80 24.99
C ILE A 100 1.41 3.81 25.77
N ARG A 101 0.28 3.82 25.05
CA ARG A 101 -1.04 3.55 25.63
C ARG A 101 -1.46 2.13 25.29
N ASP A 102 -1.77 1.37 26.33
CA ASP A 102 -2.20 -0.01 26.22
C ASP A 102 -3.67 -0.12 26.60
N TYR A 103 -4.52 -0.37 25.60
CA TYR A 103 -5.95 -0.50 25.75
C TYR A 103 -6.38 -1.94 25.46
N ARG A 104 -7.14 -2.54 26.37
CA ARG A 104 -7.71 -3.88 26.19
C ARG A 104 -9.19 -3.73 25.86
N GLY A 105 -9.57 -4.13 24.65
CA GLY A 105 -10.87 -3.90 24.06
C GLY A 105 -10.75 -3.74 22.55
N THR A 106 -11.89 -3.70 21.88
CA THR A 106 -11.91 -3.58 20.41
C THR A 106 -11.49 -2.18 19.97
N TYR A 107 -11.16 -2.03 18.69
CA TYR A 107 -10.85 -0.71 18.12
C TYR A 107 -12.00 0.29 18.29
N GLU A 108 -13.24 -0.16 18.16
CA GLU A 108 -14.43 0.70 18.29
C GLU A 108 -14.59 1.25 19.71
N GLU A 109 -14.36 0.39 20.71
CA GLU A 109 -14.37 0.79 22.12
C GLU A 109 -13.20 1.76 22.43
N TYR A 110 -12.04 1.51 21.82
CA TYR A 110 -10.88 2.38 21.92
C TYR A 110 -11.15 3.78 21.35
N VAL A 111 -11.73 3.87 20.15
CA VAL A 111 -12.09 5.16 19.52
C VAL A 111 -13.11 5.92 20.37
N HIS A 112 -14.12 5.23 20.93
CA HIS A 112 -15.08 5.84 21.84
C HIS A 112 -14.43 6.33 23.14
N TRP A 113 -13.43 5.60 23.66
CA TRP A 113 -12.69 5.96 24.87
C TRP A 113 -11.74 7.14 24.66
N CYS A 114 -10.99 7.16 23.56
CA CYS A 114 -10.09 8.26 23.20
C CYS A 114 -10.85 9.50 22.70
N GLY A 115 -12.05 9.32 22.14
CA GLY A 115 -12.83 10.38 21.49
C GLY A 115 -12.19 10.86 20.19
N ASP A 116 -11.29 10.07 19.61
CA ASP A 116 -10.41 10.45 18.52
C ASP A 116 -10.11 9.22 17.66
N ASP A 117 -10.49 9.27 16.38
CA ASP A 117 -10.27 8.18 15.43
C ASP A 117 -8.95 8.46 14.69
N HIS A 118 -7.93 7.68 15.03
CA HIS A 118 -6.57 7.85 14.48
C HIS A 118 -6.39 7.21 13.10
N LEU A 119 -7.33 6.37 12.66
CA LEU A 119 -7.35 5.74 11.33
C LEU A 119 -8.32 6.46 10.36
N ASP A 120 -9.26 7.24 10.93
CA ASP A 120 -9.45 8.67 10.72
C ASP A 120 -8.88 9.48 9.56
N VAL A 121 -8.88 9.12 8.27
CA VAL A 121 -8.35 10.03 7.24
C VAL A 121 -8.90 11.47 7.36
N ASP A 122 -10.21 11.65 7.57
CA ASP A 122 -10.81 12.99 7.71
C ASP A 122 -10.42 13.67 9.03
N THR A 123 -10.42 12.93 10.15
CA THR A 123 -10.06 13.46 11.47
C THR A 123 -8.55 13.77 11.59
N VAL A 124 -7.69 13.00 10.92
CA VAL A 124 -6.24 13.21 10.81
C VAL A 124 -5.95 14.47 9.98
N LEU A 125 -6.62 14.63 8.83
CA LEU A 125 -6.52 15.84 8.00
C LEU A 125 -7.01 17.09 8.74
N GLU A 126 -8.05 16.99 9.56
CA GLU A 126 -8.48 18.10 10.41
C GLU A 126 -7.45 18.51 11.46
N LYS A 127 -6.78 17.54 12.09
CA LYS A 127 -5.70 17.80 13.05
C LYS A 127 -4.49 18.45 12.39
N GLU A 128 -4.11 17.98 11.20
CA GLU A 128 -3.08 18.58 10.34
C GLU A 128 -3.42 20.05 10.01
N ARG A 129 -4.67 20.30 9.59
CA ARG A 129 -5.16 21.67 9.29
C ARG A 129 -5.21 22.57 10.53
N LYS A 130 -5.56 22.03 11.71
CA LYS A 130 -5.58 22.76 12.99
C LYS A 130 -4.16 23.07 13.50
N LYS A 131 -3.19 22.16 13.31
CA LYS A 131 -1.77 22.40 13.60
C LYS A 131 -1.17 23.45 12.65
N GLY A 132 -1.48 23.38 11.35
CA GLY A 132 -1.06 24.39 10.36
C GLY A 132 -1.66 25.79 10.60
N ARG A 133 -2.91 25.87 11.06
CA ARG A 133 -3.57 27.14 11.40
C ARG A 133 -2.93 27.89 12.58
N LYS A 134 -2.32 27.20 13.55
CA LYS A 134 -1.59 27.86 14.65
C LYS A 134 -0.22 28.41 14.22
N ALA A 135 0.41 27.86 13.18
CA ALA A 135 1.66 28.38 12.61
C ALA A 135 1.45 29.55 11.62
N GLY A 136 0.27 29.66 11.00
CA GLY A 136 -0.03 30.64 9.95
C GLY A 136 -0.62 31.98 10.39
N ALA A 137 -0.90 32.21 11.68
CA ALA A 137 -1.59 33.43 12.17
C ALA A 137 -0.72 34.71 12.19
N SER A 138 0.49 34.67 11.66
CA SER A 138 1.34 35.84 11.44
C SER A 138 1.89 35.83 10.02
N LYS A 139 1.08 36.23 9.03
CA LYS A 139 1.47 37.20 7.99
C LYS A 139 0.37 37.38 6.93
N SER A 140 0.30 38.64 6.49
CA SER A 140 -0.29 39.19 5.26
C SER A 140 -1.82 39.21 5.11
N ALA A 141 -2.32 40.40 5.44
CA ALA A 141 -3.39 41.09 4.73
C ALA A 141 -2.98 41.52 3.30
N GLY A 142 -3.97 41.70 2.43
CA GLY A 142 -3.89 42.33 1.09
C GLY A 142 -4.59 41.48 0.02
N ALA A 143 -5.87 41.69 -0.31
CA ALA A 143 -6.41 42.62 -1.33
C ALA A 143 -5.78 42.39 -2.73
N SER A 144 -6.47 42.26 -3.86
CA SER A 144 -7.86 42.53 -4.27
C SER A 144 -8.11 41.94 -5.68
N LYS A 145 -9.37 41.55 -5.96
CA LYS A 145 -10.19 41.53 -7.21
C LYS A 145 -9.52 41.76 -8.59
N SER A 146 -9.96 40.98 -9.60
CA SER A 146 -11.00 41.43 -10.56
C SER A 146 -11.49 40.34 -11.54
N THR A 147 -12.75 40.52 -11.91
CA THR A 147 -13.70 39.72 -12.71
C THR A 147 -13.56 39.92 -14.23
N GLY A 148 -14.05 38.97 -15.05
CA GLY A 148 -14.46 39.26 -16.44
C GLY A 148 -14.53 38.05 -17.40
N GLU A 149 -15.71 37.45 -17.55
CA GLU A 149 -16.19 36.75 -18.78
C GLU A 149 -16.75 37.79 -19.79
N PRO A 150 -17.36 37.42 -20.95
CA PRO A 150 -17.04 36.43 -22.00
C PRO A 150 -17.12 37.05 -23.42
N THR A 151 -16.67 36.38 -24.49
CA THR A 151 -17.22 36.61 -25.85
C THR A 151 -17.07 35.41 -26.79
N GLU A 152 -18.18 35.10 -27.48
CA GLU A 152 -18.31 34.14 -28.58
C GLU A 152 -17.70 34.66 -29.89
N GLY A 153 -17.30 33.72 -30.77
CA GLY A 153 -17.02 34.00 -32.18
C GLY A 153 -16.62 32.75 -32.98
N ARG A 154 -17.54 32.28 -33.84
CA ARG A 154 -17.36 31.38 -35.01
C ARG A 154 -16.09 31.75 -35.83
N ASP A 155 -15.39 30.84 -36.52
CA ASP A 155 -15.87 30.00 -37.62
C ASP A 155 -14.88 28.90 -38.03
N SER A 156 -15.46 27.83 -38.60
CA SER A 156 -14.97 26.77 -39.51
C SER A 156 -13.47 26.66 -39.91
N GLY A 157 -12.93 25.44 -39.79
CA GLY A 157 -11.75 24.97 -40.54
C GLY A 157 -11.46 23.50 -40.29
N GLY A 158 -11.68 22.66 -41.30
CA GLY A 158 -11.59 21.20 -41.22
C GLY A 158 -10.20 20.64 -40.89
N GLY A 159 -10.23 19.49 -40.24
CA GLY A 159 -9.08 18.64 -39.94
C GLY A 159 -9.48 17.64 -38.88
N ALA A 160 -9.99 16.48 -39.30
CA ALA A 160 -10.07 15.33 -38.40
C ALA A 160 -8.67 15.12 -37.79
N PRO A 161 -8.53 14.98 -36.45
CA PRO A 161 -7.24 14.70 -35.87
C PRO A 161 -6.83 13.33 -36.41
N SER A 162 -5.85 13.33 -37.31
CA SER A 162 -5.18 12.11 -37.76
C SER A 162 -4.74 11.39 -36.50
N ARG A 163 -5.33 10.21 -36.23
CA ARG A 163 -4.90 9.33 -35.14
C ARG A 163 -3.39 9.20 -35.27
N PRO A 164 -2.58 9.62 -34.27
CA PRO A 164 -1.14 9.57 -34.39
C PRO A 164 -0.78 8.12 -34.74
N SER A 165 -0.09 7.96 -35.87
CA SER A 165 0.46 6.68 -36.29
C SER A 165 1.18 6.07 -35.08
N ARG A 166 0.61 4.97 -34.55
CA ARG A 166 1.16 4.18 -33.44
C ARG A 166 2.46 3.58 -33.95
N ASN A 167 3.55 4.31 -33.75
CA ASN A 167 4.84 3.96 -34.29
C ASN A 167 5.51 2.96 -33.34
N PRO A 168 5.60 1.65 -33.69
CA PRO A 168 6.02 0.60 -32.76
C PRO A 168 7.42 0.82 -32.19
N PHE A 169 8.29 1.50 -32.93
CA PHE A 169 9.62 1.89 -32.45
C PHE A 169 9.57 2.78 -31.20
N ARG A 170 8.65 3.77 -31.17
CA ARG A 170 8.51 4.68 -30.02
C ARG A 170 7.90 3.99 -28.81
N LEU A 171 6.99 3.05 -29.03
CA LEU A 171 6.41 2.25 -27.95
C LEU A 171 7.47 1.36 -27.29
N ARG A 172 8.34 0.72 -28.08
CA ARG A 172 9.49 -0.06 -27.56
C ARG A 172 10.45 0.81 -26.77
N GLN A 173 10.81 1.99 -27.29
CA GLN A 173 11.66 2.93 -26.57
C GLN A 173 11.02 3.36 -25.24
N ARG A 174 9.71 3.65 -25.23
CA ARG A 174 8.98 4.03 -24.02
C ARG A 174 8.92 2.88 -23.01
N ARG A 175 8.74 1.64 -23.46
CA ARG A 175 8.83 0.45 -22.60
C ARG A 175 10.20 0.36 -21.95
N ASP A 176 11.28 0.47 -22.72
CA ASP A 176 12.65 0.37 -22.19
C ASP A 176 12.94 1.49 -21.17
N GLU A 177 12.42 2.71 -21.40
CA GLU A 177 12.50 3.82 -20.43
C GLU A 177 11.74 3.54 -19.14
N ILE A 178 10.55 2.93 -19.23
CA ILE A 178 9.74 2.54 -18.07
C ILE A 178 10.42 1.42 -17.29
N GLU A 179 10.90 0.38 -17.97
CA GLU A 179 11.64 -0.73 -17.35
C GLU A 179 12.88 -0.23 -16.60
N ALA A 180 13.68 0.63 -17.22
CA ALA A 180 14.84 1.21 -16.54
C ALA A 180 14.46 2.05 -15.30
N ARG A 181 13.28 2.69 -15.32
CA ARG A 181 12.79 3.47 -14.16
C ARG A 181 12.25 2.55 -13.06
N ILE A 182 11.58 1.45 -13.43
CA ILE A 182 11.16 0.38 -12.50
C ILE A 182 12.39 -0.18 -11.78
N ASP A 183 13.41 -0.60 -12.52
CA ASP A 183 14.65 -1.17 -11.95
C ASP A 183 15.31 -0.20 -10.95
N ALA A 184 15.32 1.11 -11.27
CA ALA A 184 15.89 2.13 -10.40
C ALA A 184 15.08 2.31 -9.10
N VAL A 185 13.75 2.36 -9.20
CA VAL A 185 12.84 2.47 -8.05
C VAL A 185 12.95 1.24 -7.16
N GLU A 186 12.93 0.03 -7.73
CA GLU A 186 13.09 -1.22 -7.00
C GLU A 186 14.44 -1.29 -6.27
N THR A 187 15.53 -0.90 -6.95
CA THR A 187 16.86 -0.84 -6.34
C THR A 187 16.87 0.10 -5.13
N ARG A 188 16.20 1.25 -5.23
CA ARG A 188 16.11 2.19 -4.11
C ARG A 188 15.28 1.65 -2.96
N LEU A 189 14.16 0.99 -3.24
CA LEU A 189 13.33 0.33 -2.22
C LEU A 189 14.11 -0.74 -1.46
N VAL A 190 14.91 -1.54 -2.14
CA VAL A 190 15.79 -2.55 -1.51
C VAL A 190 16.81 -1.86 -0.58
N ALA A 191 17.48 -0.80 -1.04
CA ALA A 191 18.45 -0.08 -0.22
C ALA A 191 17.82 0.56 1.03
N ILE A 192 16.59 1.07 0.91
CA ILE A 192 15.83 1.59 2.05
C ILE A 192 15.49 0.45 3.03
N ALA A 193 15.04 -0.71 2.53
CA ALA A 193 14.76 -1.88 3.38
C ALA A 193 16.00 -2.38 4.12
N GLU A 194 17.17 -2.41 3.47
CA GLU A 194 18.45 -2.73 4.13
C GLU A 194 18.80 -1.72 5.23
N THR A 195 18.48 -0.45 5.03
CA THR A 195 18.69 0.60 6.04
C THR A 195 17.77 0.39 7.25
N PHE A 196 16.51 0.02 7.04
CA PHE A 196 15.58 -0.33 8.12
C PHE A 196 15.98 -1.60 8.90
N ALA A 197 16.75 -2.49 8.28
CA ALA A 197 17.27 -3.68 8.95
C ALA A 197 18.40 -3.38 9.95
N ASP A 198 19.04 -2.19 9.89
CA ASP A 198 20.08 -1.78 10.82
C ASP A 198 19.48 -1.32 12.17
N PRO A 199 19.72 -2.02 13.29
CA PRO A 199 19.19 -1.65 14.59
C PRO A 199 19.65 -0.28 15.08
N THR A 200 20.79 0.23 14.57
CA THR A 200 21.30 1.54 14.95
C THR A 200 20.41 2.67 14.45
N LEU A 201 19.63 2.46 13.36
CA LEU A 201 18.76 3.48 12.78
C LEU A 201 17.75 4.02 13.80
N TYR A 202 17.30 3.17 14.71
CA TYR A 202 16.31 3.49 15.73
C TYR A 202 16.92 4.09 17.02
N ALA A 203 18.21 4.44 17.01
CA ALA A 203 18.85 5.11 18.12
C ALA A 203 18.25 6.52 18.36
N ALA A 204 18.29 6.98 19.61
CA ALA A 204 17.76 8.28 20.00
C ALA A 204 18.37 9.42 19.14
N GLY A 205 17.51 10.24 18.54
CA GLY A 205 17.90 11.38 17.70
C GLY A 205 17.83 11.13 16.18
N ARG A 206 17.44 9.93 15.72
CA ARG A 206 17.30 9.59 14.29
C ARG A 206 15.87 9.42 13.80
N VAL A 207 14.89 9.87 14.59
CA VAL A 207 13.46 9.75 14.27
C VAL A 207 13.10 10.48 12.96
N ASP A 208 13.74 11.62 12.69
CA ASP A 208 13.50 12.36 11.44
C ASP A 208 14.07 11.64 10.21
N GLU A 209 15.16 10.89 10.38
CA GLU A 209 15.75 10.06 9.31
C GLU A 209 14.86 8.85 9.00
N VAL A 210 14.36 8.17 10.04
CA VAL A 210 13.37 7.08 9.92
C VAL A 210 12.12 7.57 9.17
N ARG A 211 11.53 8.69 9.60
CA ARG A 211 10.34 9.27 8.93
C ARG A 211 10.60 9.67 7.48
N ALA A 212 11.78 10.22 7.19
CA ALA A 212 12.16 10.59 5.83
C ALA A 212 12.27 9.34 4.93
N LEU A 213 12.88 8.27 5.44
CA LEU A 213 12.97 6.99 4.72
C LEU A 213 11.61 6.32 4.55
N GLU A 214 10.72 6.41 5.54
CA GLU A 214 9.34 5.90 5.44
C GLU A 214 8.56 6.64 4.34
N ALA A 215 8.62 7.97 4.34
CA ALA A 215 7.96 8.80 3.33
C ALA A 215 8.55 8.58 1.93
N GLU A 216 9.87 8.41 1.82
CA GLU A 216 10.54 8.09 0.56
C GLU A 216 10.10 6.71 0.05
N ARG A 217 10.07 5.69 0.92
CA ARG A 217 9.58 4.34 0.59
C ARG A 217 8.16 4.37 0.06
N GLU A 218 7.26 5.07 0.74
CA GLU A 218 5.85 5.17 0.34
C GLU A 218 5.69 5.87 -1.02
N ASN A 219 6.47 6.94 -1.26
CA ASN A 219 6.44 7.64 -2.54
C ASN A 219 6.99 6.76 -3.69
N LEU A 220 8.06 6.01 -3.43
CA LEU A 220 8.63 5.06 -4.40
C LEU A 220 7.69 3.90 -4.69
N GLN A 221 6.96 3.39 -3.69
CA GLN A 221 5.93 2.36 -3.89
C GLN A 221 4.79 2.88 -4.79
N ARG A 222 4.33 4.11 -4.58
CA ARG A 222 3.33 4.76 -5.44
C ARG A 222 3.86 4.97 -6.86
N GLU A 223 5.13 5.37 -7.00
CA GLU A 223 5.76 5.51 -8.31
C GLU A 223 5.88 4.17 -9.03
N LEU A 224 6.25 3.10 -8.32
CA LEU A 224 6.35 1.75 -8.87
C LEU A 224 5.00 1.26 -9.39
N GLU A 225 3.92 1.45 -8.63
CA GLU A 225 2.56 1.09 -9.06
C GLU A 225 2.15 1.85 -10.33
N HIS A 226 2.43 3.16 -10.37
CA HIS A 226 2.17 3.97 -11.55
C HIS A 226 2.97 3.50 -12.78
N LEU A 227 4.25 3.21 -12.60
CA LEU A 227 5.15 2.72 -13.64
C LEU A 227 4.74 1.35 -14.19
N MET A 228 4.33 0.43 -13.32
CA MET A 228 3.80 -0.87 -13.70
C MET A 228 2.53 -0.71 -14.55
N GLY A 229 1.63 0.20 -14.17
CA GLY A 229 0.45 0.55 -14.96
C GLY A 229 0.78 1.17 -16.34
N GLU A 230 1.77 2.07 -16.40
CA GLU A 230 2.28 2.60 -17.67
C GLU A 230 2.87 1.49 -18.55
N TRP A 231 3.67 0.59 -17.96
CA TRP A 231 4.29 -0.54 -18.65
C TRP A 231 3.24 -1.46 -19.26
N GLU A 232 2.23 -1.88 -18.48
CA GLU A 232 1.12 -2.71 -18.96
C GLU A 232 0.35 -2.03 -20.10
N GLY A 233 0.16 -0.71 -20.01
CA GLY A 233 -0.45 0.08 -21.06
C GLY A 233 0.34 0.00 -22.37
N VAL A 234 1.65 0.26 -22.30
CA VAL A 234 2.56 0.23 -23.45
C VAL A 234 2.67 -1.18 -24.05
N GLU A 235 2.75 -2.21 -23.22
CA GLU A 235 2.84 -3.61 -23.66
C GLU A 235 1.55 -4.05 -24.38
N ARG A 236 0.38 -3.66 -23.85
CA ARG A 236 -0.92 -3.90 -24.49
C ARG A 236 -1.04 -3.18 -25.83
N GLU A 237 -0.47 -1.98 -25.95
CA GLU A 237 -0.42 -1.26 -27.23
C GLU A 237 0.54 -1.93 -28.23
N LEU A 238 1.70 -2.41 -27.79
CA LEU A 238 2.65 -3.14 -28.63
C LEU A 238 2.04 -4.42 -29.21
N GLN A 239 1.35 -5.20 -28.38
CA GLN A 239 0.63 -6.40 -28.83
C GLN A 239 -0.48 -6.11 -29.84
N SER A 240 -1.04 -4.89 -29.85
CA SER A 240 -2.06 -4.49 -30.81
C SER A 240 -1.50 -4.03 -32.17
N VAL A 241 -0.19 -3.79 -32.24
CA VAL A 241 0.52 -3.28 -33.42
C VAL A 241 1.36 -4.37 -34.11
N GLU A 242 1.70 -5.45 -33.40
CA GLU A 242 2.27 -6.70 -33.96
C GLU A 242 1.20 -7.59 -34.61
#